data_AF-A0A8E0RKI5-F1
#
_entry.id   AF-A0A8E0RKI5-F1
#
_cell.length_a   1.000
_cell.length_b   1.000
_cell.length_c   1.000
_cell.angle_alpha   90.00
_cell.angle_beta   90.00
_cell.angle_gamma   90.00
#
_symmetry.space_group_name_H-M   'P 1'
#
loop_
_entity.id
_entity.type
_entity.pdbx_description
1 polymer ?
#
loop_
_entity_poly.entity_id
_entity_poly.type
_entity_poly.pdbx_seq_one_letter_code
_entity_poly.pdbx_strand_id
1 'polypeptide(L)'
;SPSSFFWHLFCKSLNLTSFFNSVPLVRSDNIRWCVFLPEELRKCEKLKQSIAGIPQLAALYTLVCVLGENEFQCMRMIQSHQADLINLDAGLANYASTLYSLRPIAVENYAASNAAGARDLFYNASVIVPAASTVNPTNLRGKEICSAGAGTAEGWVMPFGVLIADLKTIPVTQCNSVVQNLIRYLGDSCIPNALNELFNPFGDNTQEVCRICYNQGLPTWCTSQDRYARNQGALRCLREYTENIESTVKPVAAFVRANEINLAAADGFPTADYKLLCPTQQAE
;
A
#
# COMPACT_ATOMS: atom_id res chain seq x y z
N SER A 1 11.92 20.66 7.55
CA SER A 1 12.73 19.43 7.69
C SER A 1 12.37 18.52 6.53
N PRO A 2 13.27 18.16 5.60
CA PRO A 2 12.88 17.39 4.44
C PRO A 2 12.83 15.91 4.81
N SER A 3 11.62 15.36 4.88
CA SER A 3 11.36 13.93 4.96
C SER A 3 11.81 13.26 3.67
N SER A 4 12.90 12.48 3.76
CA SER A 4 13.39 11.62 2.70
C SER A 4 12.42 10.46 2.49
N PHE A 5 11.55 10.57 1.49
CA PHE A 5 10.75 9.45 1.02
C PHE A 5 11.54 8.69 -0.04
N PHE A 6 11.99 7.48 0.30
CA PHE A 6 12.51 6.53 -0.66
C PHE A 6 11.35 5.75 -1.29
N TRP A 7 11.56 5.22 -2.49
CA TRP A 7 10.54 4.54 -3.30
C TRP A 7 11.02 3.11 -3.62
N HIS A 8 10.15 2.11 -3.61
CA HIS A 8 10.41 0.86 -4.33
C HIS A 8 10.35 1.18 -5.83
N LEU A 9 11.27 0.65 -6.64
CA LEU A 9 11.23 0.79 -8.10
C LEU A 9 11.10 -0.60 -8.72
N PHE A 10 10.18 -0.71 -9.67
CA PHE A 10 10.00 -1.89 -10.52
C PHE A 10 10.30 -1.56 -11.98
N CYS A 11 10.97 -2.44 -12.70
CA CYS A 11 11.28 -2.31 -14.14
C CYS A 11 11.24 -3.69 -14.83
N LYS A 12 11.08 -3.75 -16.15
CA LYS A 12 11.25 -4.99 -16.94
C LYS A 12 12.68 -5.01 -17.49
N SER A 13 13.35 -6.15 -17.35
CA SER A 13 14.77 -6.42 -17.67
C SER A 13 15.39 -5.49 -18.74
N LEU A 14 16.31 -4.62 -18.32
CA LEU A 14 17.31 -4.03 -19.20
C LEU A 14 18.41 -5.06 -19.41
N ASN A 15 18.56 -5.57 -20.63
CA ASN A 15 19.71 -6.42 -21.00
C ASN A 15 20.99 -5.58 -20.94
N LEU A 16 21.76 -5.74 -19.86
CA LEU A 16 23.07 -5.12 -19.65
C LEU A 16 24.18 -6.13 -19.96
N THR A 17 24.38 -6.49 -21.23
CA THR A 17 25.62 -7.16 -21.64
C THR A 17 26.06 -6.73 -23.04
N SER A 18 27.27 -6.13 -23.06
CA SER A 18 28.21 -5.86 -24.15
C SER A 18 27.78 -4.93 -25.30
N PHE A 19 28.35 -3.72 -25.33
CA PHE A 19 29.00 -3.16 -26.52
C PHE A 19 30.09 -2.17 -26.08
N PHE A 20 31.30 -2.68 -25.85
CA PHE A 20 32.51 -1.85 -25.94
C PHE A 20 32.81 -1.66 -27.42
N ASN A 21 32.49 -0.48 -27.96
CA ASN A 21 33.29 0.25 -28.95
C ASN A 21 32.59 1.56 -29.33
N SER A 22 33.23 2.68 -28.96
CA SER A 22 33.11 4.03 -29.54
C SER A 22 31.73 4.53 -29.98
N VAL A 23 31.01 5.21 -29.08
CA VAL A 23 29.96 6.18 -29.43
C VAL A 23 30.24 7.48 -28.67
N PRO A 24 30.61 8.60 -29.32
CA PRO A 24 30.51 9.90 -28.68
C PRO A 24 29.09 10.41 -28.90
N LEU A 25 28.32 10.49 -27.81
CA LEU A 25 27.35 11.53 -27.47
C LEU A 25 26.47 11.00 -26.33
N VAL A 26 26.46 11.77 -25.26
CA VAL A 26 25.66 11.61 -24.04
C VAL A 26 24.20 11.32 -24.43
N ARG A 27 23.80 10.04 -24.41
CA ARG A 27 22.39 9.65 -24.56
C ARG A 27 21.75 9.85 -23.20
N SER A 28 20.98 10.94 -23.05
CA SER A 28 20.11 11.12 -21.90
C SER A 28 18.99 10.09 -22.01
N ASP A 29 18.99 9.11 -21.12
CA ASP A 29 17.91 8.12 -21.09
C ASP A 29 16.70 8.73 -20.38
N ASN A 30 15.56 8.74 -21.07
CA ASN A 30 14.30 9.16 -20.49
C ASN A 30 13.81 8.05 -19.55
N ILE A 31 13.63 8.38 -18.28
CA ILE A 31 13.07 7.49 -17.28
C ILE A 31 11.65 7.97 -16.97
N ARG A 32 10.63 7.19 -17.37
CA ARG A 32 9.22 7.52 -17.13
C ARG A 32 8.73 6.90 -15.84
N TRP A 33 8.52 7.73 -14.84
CA TRP A 33 7.99 7.33 -13.54
C TRP A 33 6.48 7.48 -13.50
N CYS A 34 5.78 6.35 -13.36
CA CYS A 34 4.34 6.31 -13.25
C CYS A 34 3.88 6.56 -11.81
N VAL A 35 2.95 7.51 -11.68
CA VAL A 35 2.23 7.85 -10.45
C VAL A 35 0.75 7.85 -10.76
N PHE A 36 -0.11 7.72 -9.76
CA PHE A 36 -1.56 7.63 -9.98
C PHE A 36 -2.40 8.52 -9.07
N LEU A 37 -1.74 9.37 -8.27
CA LEU A 37 -2.40 10.41 -7.47
C LEU A 37 -1.93 11.82 -7.90
N PRO A 38 -2.82 12.83 -7.88
CA PRO A 38 -2.46 14.21 -8.18
C PRO A 38 -1.31 14.75 -7.29
N GLU A 39 -1.30 14.37 -6.01
CA GLU A 39 -0.28 14.75 -5.04
C GLU A 39 1.07 14.09 -5.35
N GLU A 40 1.04 12.83 -5.81
CA GLU A 40 2.23 12.10 -6.25
C GLU A 40 2.80 12.70 -7.53
N LEU A 41 1.96 13.13 -8.48
CA LEU A 41 2.38 13.84 -9.68
C LEU A 41 3.10 15.15 -9.34
N ARG A 42 2.54 15.94 -8.43
CA ARG A 42 3.21 17.16 -7.95
C ARG A 42 4.57 16.88 -7.31
N LYS A 43 4.67 15.79 -6.53
CA LYS A 43 5.94 15.37 -5.91
C LYS A 43 6.94 14.88 -6.96
N CYS A 44 6.51 14.13 -7.95
CA CYS A 44 7.34 13.66 -9.05
C CYS A 44 7.90 14.83 -9.88
N GLU A 45 7.09 15.84 -10.21
CA GLU A 45 7.57 17.01 -10.95
C GLU A 45 8.61 17.83 -10.15
N LYS A 46 8.47 17.92 -8.83
CA LYS A 46 9.51 18.52 -7.97
C LYS A 46 10.79 17.69 -7.95
N LEU A 47 10.69 16.36 -7.93
CA LEU A 47 11.83 15.46 -8.01
C LEU A 47 12.56 15.62 -9.34
N LYS A 48 11.82 15.71 -10.45
CA LYS A 48 12.36 15.98 -11.78
C LYS A 48 13.17 17.27 -11.83
N GLN A 49 12.63 18.36 -11.27
CA GLN A 49 13.36 19.64 -11.19
C GLN A 49 14.65 19.51 -10.36
N SER A 50 14.60 18.76 -9.26
CA SER A 50 15.77 18.53 -8.40
C SER A 50 16.86 17.73 -9.10
N ILE A 51 16.48 16.68 -9.85
CA ILE A 51 17.42 15.87 -10.65
C ILE A 51 18.03 16.70 -11.79
N ALA A 52 17.23 17.53 -12.47
CA ALA A 52 17.70 18.41 -13.53
C ALA A 52 18.71 19.47 -13.02
N GLY A 53 18.63 19.84 -11.74
CA GLY A 53 19.59 20.74 -11.09
C GLY A 53 20.93 20.09 -10.72
N ILE A 54 21.09 18.78 -10.90
CA ILE A 54 22.30 18.02 -10.54
C ILE A 54 23.03 17.65 -11.85
N PRO A 55 24.12 18.35 -12.24
CA PRO A 55 24.72 18.23 -13.57
C PRO A 55 25.11 16.80 -13.96
N GLN A 56 25.64 16.02 -13.02
CA GLN A 56 26.04 14.64 -13.25
C GLN A 56 24.85 13.70 -13.52
N LEU A 57 23.68 13.97 -12.94
CA LEU A 57 22.46 13.19 -13.20
C LEU A 57 21.76 13.70 -14.45
N ALA A 58 21.65 15.02 -14.61
CA ALA A 58 20.99 15.66 -15.76
C ALA A 58 21.70 15.34 -17.09
N ALA A 59 23.01 15.12 -17.07
CA ALA A 59 23.73 14.62 -18.25
C ALA A 59 23.29 13.21 -18.65
N LEU A 60 23.03 12.32 -17.69
CA LEU A 60 22.77 10.89 -17.96
C LEU A 60 21.28 10.56 -18.12
N TYR A 61 20.42 11.26 -17.39
CA TYR A 61 19.02 10.87 -17.24
C TYR A 61 18.09 12.08 -17.29
N THR A 62 16.92 11.88 -17.90
CA THR A 62 15.80 12.83 -17.83
C THR A 62 14.60 12.13 -17.19
N LEU A 63 14.17 12.60 -16.02
CA LEU A 63 12.95 12.09 -15.38
C LEU A 63 11.71 12.66 -16.07
N VAL A 64 10.78 11.79 -16.42
CA VAL A 64 9.45 12.12 -16.96
C VAL A 64 8.40 11.54 -16.02
N CYS A 65 7.45 12.35 -15.57
CA CYS A 65 6.34 11.87 -14.76
C CYS A 65 5.16 11.53 -15.67
N VAL A 66 4.61 10.32 -15.53
CA VAL A 66 3.43 9.89 -16.27
C VAL A 66 2.32 9.57 -15.28
N LEU A 67 1.10 10.02 -15.59
CA LEU A 67 -0.06 9.82 -14.73
C LEU A 67 -0.86 8.62 -15.22
N GLY A 68 -1.03 7.63 -14.35
CA GLY A 68 -1.98 6.54 -14.55
C GLY A 68 -3.28 6.76 -13.78
N GLU A 69 -4.34 6.05 -14.18
CA GLU A 69 -5.65 6.01 -13.53
C GLU A 69 -5.60 5.34 -12.16
N ASN A 70 -4.76 4.32 -12.00
CA ASN A 70 -4.53 3.58 -10.76
C ASN A 70 -3.22 2.79 -10.87
N GLU A 71 -2.82 2.12 -9.79
CA GLU A 71 -1.62 1.30 -9.72
C GLU A 71 -1.59 0.18 -10.78
N PHE A 72 -2.74 -0.43 -11.09
CA PHE A 72 -2.84 -1.51 -12.08
C PHE A 72 -2.68 -0.98 -13.51
N GLN A 73 -3.17 0.24 -13.78
CA GLN A 73 -2.94 0.90 -15.06
C GLN A 73 -1.46 1.28 -15.20
N CYS A 74 -0.80 1.78 -14.15
CA CYS A 74 0.64 2.02 -14.17
C CYS A 74 1.44 0.72 -14.42
N MET A 75 1.08 -0.40 -13.78
CA MET A 75 1.70 -1.70 -14.07
C MET A 75 1.54 -2.10 -15.55
N ARG A 76 0.35 -1.88 -16.13
CA ARG A 76 0.07 -2.15 -17.56
C ARG A 76 0.82 -1.21 -18.50
N MET A 77 0.98 0.06 -18.13
CA MET A 77 1.77 1.02 -18.87
C MET A 77 3.24 0.60 -18.90
N ILE A 78 3.77 0.07 -17.80
CA ILE A 78 5.15 -0.46 -17.78
C ILE A 78 5.25 -1.70 -18.66
N GLN A 79 4.30 -2.64 -18.54
CA GLN A 79 4.26 -3.84 -19.37
C GLN A 79 4.21 -3.52 -20.88
N SER A 80 3.50 -2.46 -21.27
CA SER A 80 3.36 -2.00 -22.65
C SER A 80 4.37 -0.92 -23.08
N HIS A 81 5.44 -0.72 -22.30
CA HIS A 81 6.51 0.23 -22.58
C HIS A 81 6.06 1.69 -22.70
N GLN A 82 4.97 2.07 -22.05
CA GLN A 82 4.46 3.44 -21.93
C GLN A 82 4.99 4.16 -20.67
N ALA A 83 5.42 3.40 -19.66
CA ALA A 83 6.13 3.86 -18.48
C ALA A 83 7.32 2.93 -18.18
N ASP A 84 8.23 3.33 -17.29
CA ASP A 84 9.43 2.55 -16.96
C ASP A 84 9.49 2.13 -15.50
N LEU A 85 8.99 2.98 -14.59
CA LEU A 85 9.07 2.80 -13.14
C LEU A 85 7.73 3.04 -12.44
N ILE A 86 7.51 2.34 -11.34
CA ILE A 86 6.43 2.58 -10.38
C ILE A 86 6.93 2.20 -8.99
N ASN A 87 6.41 2.87 -7.95
CA ASN A 87 6.50 2.40 -6.57
C ASN A 87 5.28 1.62 -6.16
N LEU A 88 5.51 0.46 -5.55
CA LEU A 88 4.48 -0.47 -5.12
C LEU A 88 4.81 -1.00 -3.74
N ASP A 89 3.76 -1.17 -2.95
CA ASP A 89 3.78 -2.04 -1.78
C ASP A 89 4.25 -3.47 -2.16
N ALA A 90 4.88 -4.16 -1.22
CA ALA A 90 5.46 -5.49 -1.41
C ALA A 90 4.42 -6.57 -1.82
N GLY A 91 3.16 -6.43 -1.40
CA GLY A 91 2.08 -7.33 -1.79
C GLY A 91 1.68 -7.08 -3.25
N LEU A 92 1.45 -5.81 -3.61
CA LEU A 92 1.17 -5.40 -5.00
C LEU A 92 2.34 -5.68 -5.95
N ALA A 93 3.58 -5.64 -5.45
CA ALA A 93 4.78 -6.02 -6.19
C ALA A 93 4.75 -7.48 -6.66
N ASN A 94 4.21 -8.39 -5.84
CA ASN A 94 4.02 -9.79 -6.24
C ASN A 94 3.03 -9.90 -7.42
N TYR A 95 1.93 -9.16 -7.39
CA TYR A 95 0.98 -9.08 -8.51
C TYR A 95 1.60 -8.44 -9.76
N ALA A 96 2.37 -7.37 -9.59
CA ALA A 96 3.13 -6.75 -10.68
C ALA A 96 4.07 -7.74 -11.37
N SER A 97 4.75 -8.59 -10.58
CA SER A 97 5.67 -9.58 -11.13
C SER A 97 4.95 -10.72 -11.84
N THR A 98 3.92 -11.27 -11.21
CA THR A 98 3.21 -12.46 -11.71
C THR A 98 2.27 -12.16 -12.88
N LEU A 99 1.60 -11.01 -12.87
CA LEU A 99 0.55 -10.69 -13.85
C LEU A 99 1.02 -9.73 -14.95
N TYR A 100 1.97 -8.84 -14.62
CA TYR A 100 2.44 -7.80 -15.54
C TYR A 100 3.90 -8.01 -15.99
N SER A 101 4.58 -9.06 -15.49
CA SER A 101 5.98 -9.37 -15.80
C SER A 101 6.97 -8.25 -15.42
N LEU A 102 6.65 -7.48 -14.38
CA LEU A 102 7.56 -6.49 -13.79
C LEU A 102 8.58 -7.17 -12.86
N ARG A 103 9.72 -6.53 -12.62
CA ARG A 103 10.74 -7.00 -11.68
C ARG A 103 11.10 -5.91 -10.68
N PRO A 104 11.26 -6.23 -9.39
CA PRO A 104 11.83 -5.28 -8.43
C PRO A 104 13.27 -4.97 -8.84
N ILE A 105 13.62 -3.69 -8.89
CA ILE A 105 15.00 -3.22 -9.14
C ILE A 105 15.56 -2.41 -7.97
N ALA A 106 14.70 -1.86 -7.12
CA ALA A 106 15.10 -1.19 -5.89
C ALA A 106 14.06 -1.40 -4.78
N VAL A 107 14.51 -1.36 -3.53
CA VAL A 107 13.67 -1.47 -2.34
C VAL A 107 13.91 -0.27 -1.41
N GLU A 108 12.86 0.17 -0.73
CA GLU A 108 12.99 1.17 0.35
C GLU A 108 13.77 0.56 1.52
N ASN A 109 14.70 1.34 2.06
CA ASN A 109 15.44 1.00 3.28
C ASN A 109 14.96 1.94 4.38
N TYR A 110 14.36 1.37 5.43
CA TYR A 110 13.74 2.13 6.51
C TYR A 110 14.62 2.27 7.75
N ALA A 111 15.92 2.04 7.62
CA ALA A 111 16.83 2.14 8.75
C ALA A 111 16.73 3.54 9.38
N ALA A 112 16.51 3.58 10.70
CA ALA A 112 16.38 4.84 11.45
C ALA A 112 17.61 5.75 11.32
N SER A 113 18.79 5.16 11.05
CA SER A 113 20.02 5.89 10.72
C SER A 113 20.36 5.75 9.23
N ASN A 114 20.74 6.85 8.59
CA ASN A 114 21.32 6.86 7.24
C ASN A 114 22.81 6.47 7.22
N ALA A 115 23.29 5.74 8.25
CA ALA A 115 24.68 5.34 8.33
C ALA A 115 25.04 4.37 7.19
N ALA A 116 26.28 4.45 6.70
CA ALA A 116 26.75 3.55 5.65
C ALA A 116 26.62 2.09 6.11
N GLY A 117 25.86 1.28 5.36
CA GLY A 117 25.61 -0.12 5.69
C GLY A 117 24.43 -0.38 6.63
N ALA A 118 23.77 0.65 7.16
CA ALA A 118 22.51 0.48 7.89
C ALA A 118 21.44 -0.08 6.95
N ARG A 119 20.94 -1.28 7.25
CA ARG A 119 19.93 -1.98 6.47
C ARG A 119 18.80 -2.39 7.39
N ASP A 120 17.65 -1.76 7.21
CA ASP A 120 16.38 -2.24 7.75
C ASP A 120 15.44 -2.46 6.55
N LEU A 121 15.51 -3.69 6.06
CA LEU A 121 14.75 -4.17 4.90
C LEU A 121 13.58 -5.06 5.33
N PHE A 122 13.25 -5.05 6.63
CA PHE A 122 12.12 -5.82 7.13
C PHE A 122 10.82 -5.14 6.75
N TYR A 123 9.88 -5.93 6.26
CA TYR A 123 8.52 -5.48 5.97
C TYR A 123 7.56 -6.17 6.92
N ASN A 124 6.94 -5.39 7.80
CA ASN A 124 6.07 -5.90 8.86
C ASN A 124 4.68 -5.27 8.76
N ALA A 125 3.65 -6.06 9.06
CA ALA A 125 2.30 -5.56 9.27
C ALA A 125 2.06 -5.28 10.75
N SER A 126 1.12 -4.39 11.03
CA SER A 126 0.62 -4.09 12.35
C SER A 126 -0.88 -3.92 12.30
N VAL A 127 -1.56 -4.60 13.22
CA VAL A 127 -2.98 -4.37 13.47
C VAL A 127 -3.08 -3.41 14.65
N ILE A 128 -3.59 -2.22 14.40
CA ILE A 128 -3.71 -1.14 15.37
C ILE A 128 -5.14 -1.13 15.89
N VAL A 129 -5.32 -1.05 17.20
CA VAL A 129 -6.63 -0.92 17.86
C VAL A 129 -6.63 0.28 18.81
N PRO A 130 -7.78 0.87 19.15
CA PRO A 130 -7.86 1.88 20.20
C PRO A 130 -7.28 1.35 21.53
N ALA A 131 -6.64 2.21 22.32
CA ALA A 131 -5.98 1.81 23.57
C ALA A 131 -6.94 1.10 24.54
N ALA A 132 -8.17 1.60 24.66
CA ALA A 132 -9.25 1.04 25.48
C ALA A 132 -9.89 -0.23 24.89
N SER A 133 -9.50 -0.66 23.69
CA SER A 133 -10.08 -1.83 23.02
C SER A 133 -9.75 -3.13 23.75
N THR A 134 -10.74 -4.02 23.87
CA THR A 134 -10.59 -5.39 24.39
C THR A 134 -10.55 -6.44 23.28
N VAL A 135 -10.43 -6.00 22.03
CA VAL A 135 -10.32 -6.88 20.87
C VAL A 135 -9.07 -7.73 20.94
N ASN A 136 -9.20 -8.98 20.51
CA ASN A 136 -8.12 -9.94 20.34
C ASN A 136 -8.18 -10.51 18.90
N PRO A 137 -7.09 -11.08 18.37
CA PRO A 137 -7.07 -11.62 17.01
C PRO A 137 -8.15 -12.70 16.74
N THR A 138 -8.64 -13.37 17.79
CA THR A 138 -9.61 -14.46 17.69
C THR A 138 -11.07 -14.02 17.72
N ASN A 139 -11.36 -12.75 18.03
CA ASN A 139 -12.72 -12.23 18.18
C ASN A 139 -13.10 -11.12 17.19
N LEU A 140 -12.45 -11.10 16.01
CA LEU A 140 -12.76 -10.17 14.93
C LEU A 140 -14.05 -10.50 14.15
N ARG A 141 -14.70 -11.64 14.44
CA ARG A 141 -15.94 -12.04 13.78
C ARG A 141 -17.03 -10.98 14.00
N GLY A 142 -17.64 -10.53 12.90
CA GLY A 142 -18.71 -9.53 12.87
C GLY A 142 -18.25 -8.12 13.23
N LYS A 143 -16.93 -7.87 13.33
CA LYS A 143 -16.38 -6.54 13.61
C LYS A 143 -16.06 -5.80 12.31
N GLU A 144 -16.29 -4.49 12.31
CA GLU A 144 -15.83 -3.60 11.26
C GLU A 144 -14.31 -3.38 11.38
N ILE A 145 -13.62 -3.27 10.24
CA ILE A 145 -12.19 -2.93 10.21
C ILE A 145 -11.89 -1.90 9.12
N CYS A 146 -10.75 -1.24 9.26
CA CYS A 146 -10.14 -0.39 8.26
C CYS A 146 -8.86 -1.04 7.74
N SER A 147 -8.67 -1.15 6.43
CA SER A 147 -7.48 -1.77 5.84
C SER A 147 -6.81 -0.81 4.86
N ALA A 148 -5.47 -0.88 4.79
CA ALA A 148 -4.70 -0.13 3.79
C ALA A 148 -5.11 -0.49 2.34
N GLY A 149 -5.64 -1.69 2.10
CA GLY A 149 -6.21 -2.09 0.81
C GLY A 149 -5.95 -3.54 0.44
N ALA A 150 -6.82 -4.09 -0.41
CA ALA A 150 -6.70 -5.42 -0.98
C ALA A 150 -5.45 -5.56 -1.84
N GLY A 151 -4.80 -6.71 -1.75
CA GLY A 151 -3.53 -7.01 -2.41
C GLY A 151 -2.29 -6.44 -1.73
N THR A 152 -2.43 -5.49 -0.81
CA THR A 152 -1.28 -4.94 -0.07
C THR A 152 -0.69 -5.97 0.90
N ALA A 153 0.61 -5.88 1.20
CA ALA A 153 1.23 -6.81 2.12
C ALA A 153 0.66 -6.64 3.54
N GLU A 154 0.55 -5.40 4.01
CA GLU A 154 0.16 -5.03 5.37
C GLU A 154 -1.34 -4.97 5.62
N GLY A 155 -2.13 -4.57 4.62
CA GLY A 155 -3.58 -4.45 4.74
C GLY A 155 -4.32 -5.73 4.38
N TRP A 156 -3.64 -6.67 3.73
CA TRP A 156 -4.28 -7.84 3.13
C TRP A 156 -3.50 -9.14 3.35
N VAL A 157 -2.34 -9.30 2.71
CA VAL A 157 -1.66 -10.61 2.62
C VAL A 157 -1.20 -11.12 3.99
N MET A 158 -0.48 -10.30 4.75
CA MET A 158 0.06 -10.71 6.06
C MET A 158 -1.01 -10.92 7.13
N PRO A 159 -1.88 -9.94 7.46
CA PRO A 159 -2.82 -10.12 8.57
C PRO A 159 -3.88 -11.19 8.28
N PHE A 160 -4.42 -11.26 7.06
CA PHE A 160 -5.38 -12.32 6.73
C PHE A 160 -4.71 -13.68 6.55
N GLY A 161 -3.44 -13.72 6.11
CA GLY A 161 -2.65 -14.95 6.14
C GLY A 161 -2.57 -15.55 7.54
N VAL A 162 -2.24 -14.74 8.55
CA VAL A 162 -2.21 -15.17 9.95
C VAL A 162 -3.60 -15.59 10.46
N LEU A 163 -4.64 -14.79 10.19
CA LEU A 163 -6.00 -15.08 10.64
C LEU A 163 -6.58 -16.36 10.02
N ILE A 164 -6.26 -16.64 8.75
CA ILE A 164 -6.74 -17.82 8.01
C ILE A 164 -5.89 -19.05 8.33
N ALA A 165 -4.57 -18.97 8.19
CA ALA A 165 -3.69 -20.14 8.21
C ALA A 165 -3.25 -20.53 9.62
N ASP A 166 -2.83 -19.54 10.42
CA ASP A 166 -2.20 -19.80 11.72
C ASP A 166 -3.24 -19.86 12.83
N LEU A 167 -4.09 -18.83 12.92
CA LEU A 167 -5.12 -18.72 13.96
C LEU A 167 -6.42 -19.44 13.60
N LYS A 168 -6.65 -19.71 12.30
CA LYS A 168 -7.84 -20.40 11.78
C LYS A 168 -9.17 -19.78 12.24
N THR A 169 -9.19 -18.46 12.40
CA THR A 169 -10.37 -17.72 12.86
C THR A 169 -11.33 -17.42 11.72
N ILE A 170 -10.80 -17.22 10.51
CA ILE A 170 -11.57 -17.01 9.28
C ILE A 170 -11.77 -18.35 8.56
N PRO A 171 -13.01 -18.87 8.48
CA PRO A 171 -13.28 -20.10 7.76
C PRO A 171 -13.14 -19.90 6.25
N VAL A 172 -12.34 -20.75 5.59
CA VAL A 172 -12.23 -20.76 4.13
C VAL A 172 -13.38 -21.59 3.55
N THR A 173 -14.37 -20.89 3.01
CA THR A 173 -15.54 -21.47 2.35
C THR A 173 -15.46 -21.39 0.83
N GLN A 174 -14.66 -20.44 0.31
CA GLN A 174 -14.38 -20.30 -1.12
C GLN A 174 -12.88 -20.10 -1.33
N CYS A 175 -12.19 -21.09 -1.89
CA CYS A 175 -10.74 -21.05 -2.08
C CYS A 175 -10.29 -20.05 -3.15
N ASN A 176 -11.19 -19.73 -4.09
CA ASN A 176 -10.96 -18.83 -5.22
C ASN A 176 -11.37 -17.37 -4.93
N SER A 177 -11.92 -17.07 -3.74
CA SER A 177 -12.26 -15.70 -3.34
C SER A 177 -11.94 -15.46 -1.87
N VAL A 178 -10.84 -14.76 -1.62
CA VAL A 178 -10.49 -14.30 -0.27
C VAL A 178 -11.54 -13.32 0.24
N VAL A 179 -11.98 -12.37 -0.60
CA VAL A 179 -12.98 -11.35 -0.24
C VAL A 179 -14.29 -11.98 0.26
N GLN A 180 -14.77 -13.05 -0.36
CA GLN A 180 -15.99 -13.75 0.07
C GLN A 180 -15.86 -14.40 1.46
N ASN A 181 -14.68 -14.93 1.79
CA ASN A 181 -14.42 -15.42 3.14
C ASN A 181 -14.40 -14.27 4.17
N LEU A 182 -13.89 -13.09 3.77
CA LEU A 182 -13.89 -11.89 4.60
C LEU A 182 -15.29 -11.32 4.82
N ILE A 183 -16.10 -11.19 3.76
CA ILE A 183 -17.50 -10.72 3.83
C ILE A 183 -18.31 -11.54 4.85
N ARG A 184 -18.11 -12.87 4.87
CA ARG A 184 -18.84 -13.78 5.77
C ARG A 184 -18.33 -13.77 7.22
N TYR A 185 -17.13 -13.22 7.43
CA TYR A 185 -16.46 -13.23 8.73
C TYR A 185 -16.50 -11.87 9.42
N LEU A 186 -16.20 -10.79 8.69
CA LEU A 186 -16.17 -9.42 9.19
C LEU A 186 -17.56 -8.77 9.14
N GLY A 187 -17.71 -7.67 9.87
CA GLY A 187 -18.80 -6.72 9.63
C GLY A 187 -18.49 -5.79 8.46
N ASP A 188 -19.34 -4.79 8.28
CA ASP A 188 -19.14 -3.73 7.28
C ASP A 188 -17.74 -3.09 7.46
N SER A 189 -16.92 -3.10 6.42
CA SER A 189 -15.50 -2.75 6.52
C SER A 189 -15.10 -1.76 5.43
N CYS A 190 -13.91 -1.17 5.56
CA CYS A 190 -13.28 -0.44 4.48
C CYS A 190 -12.00 -1.16 4.06
N ILE A 191 -12.07 -1.86 2.94
CA ILE A 191 -10.95 -2.54 2.31
C ILE A 191 -10.86 -2.06 0.85
N PRO A 192 -10.16 -0.93 0.61
CA PRO A 192 -9.95 -0.40 -0.74
C PRO A 192 -9.46 -1.48 -1.72
N ASN A 193 -9.81 -1.36 -2.98
CA ASN A 193 -9.57 -2.34 -4.05
C ASN A 193 -10.27 -3.70 -3.90
N ALA A 194 -11.01 -4.00 -2.83
CA ALA A 194 -11.66 -5.33 -2.68
C ALA A 194 -12.72 -5.64 -3.77
N LEU A 195 -13.24 -4.61 -4.44
CA LEU A 195 -14.17 -4.74 -5.58
C LEU A 195 -13.48 -4.65 -6.95
N ASN A 196 -12.17 -4.41 -6.99
CA ASN A 196 -11.40 -4.43 -8.25
C ASN A 196 -11.45 -5.82 -8.87
N GLU A 197 -11.53 -5.90 -10.20
CA GLU A 197 -11.63 -7.15 -10.96
C GLU A 197 -10.54 -8.18 -10.59
N LEU A 198 -9.35 -7.73 -10.21
CA LEU A 198 -8.26 -8.60 -9.75
C LEU A 198 -8.60 -9.38 -8.47
N PHE A 199 -9.37 -8.77 -7.56
CA PHE A 199 -9.79 -9.35 -6.28
C PHE A 199 -11.27 -9.75 -6.26
N ASN A 200 -11.99 -9.44 -7.34
CA ASN A 200 -13.39 -9.78 -7.59
C ASN A 200 -13.56 -10.47 -8.96
N PRO A 201 -12.88 -11.61 -9.21
CA PRO A 201 -12.83 -12.22 -10.54
C PRO A 201 -14.20 -12.71 -11.06
N PHE A 202 -15.17 -12.94 -10.16
CA PHE A 202 -16.52 -13.39 -10.51
C PHE A 202 -17.55 -12.25 -10.50
N GLY A 203 -17.15 -11.04 -10.10
CA GLY A 203 -18.06 -9.90 -9.99
C GLY A 203 -19.12 -10.05 -8.88
N ASP A 204 -18.96 -11.01 -7.97
CA ASP A 204 -19.95 -11.38 -6.96
C ASP A 204 -19.60 -10.91 -5.54
N ASN A 205 -18.43 -10.28 -5.34
CA ASN A 205 -18.10 -9.64 -4.07
C ASN A 205 -19.14 -8.57 -3.75
N THR A 206 -19.76 -8.71 -2.59
CA THR A 206 -20.77 -7.76 -2.11
C THR A 206 -20.09 -6.54 -1.48
N GLN A 207 -20.86 -5.47 -1.29
CA GLN A 207 -20.31 -4.15 -0.94
C GLN A 207 -19.93 -3.98 0.54
N GLU A 208 -20.24 -4.94 1.40
CA GLU A 208 -19.98 -4.93 2.86
C GLU A 208 -18.52 -4.58 3.17
N VAL A 209 -17.56 -5.15 2.43
CA VAL A 209 -16.11 -4.90 2.61
C VAL A 209 -15.65 -3.49 2.20
N CYS A 210 -16.54 -2.69 1.62
CA CYS A 210 -16.29 -1.30 1.21
C CYS A 210 -17.30 -0.32 1.83
N ARG A 211 -18.28 -0.81 2.62
CA ARG A 211 -19.46 -0.03 2.98
C ARG A 211 -19.11 1.18 3.84
N ILE A 212 -18.05 1.09 4.64
CA ILE A 212 -17.61 2.17 5.53
C ILE A 212 -16.43 2.97 4.95
N CYS A 213 -16.08 2.73 3.68
CA CYS A 213 -15.14 3.58 2.97
C CYS A 213 -15.72 4.97 2.70
N TYR A 214 -14.85 5.97 2.69
CA TYR A 214 -15.29 7.37 2.78
C TYR A 214 -15.94 7.88 1.50
N ASN A 215 -15.38 7.54 0.33
CA ASN A 215 -15.78 8.16 -0.95
C ASN A 215 -17.10 7.59 -1.51
N GLN A 216 -17.99 7.04 -0.68
CA GLN A 216 -19.23 6.39 -1.13
C GLN A 216 -20.03 7.29 -2.09
N GLY A 217 -20.41 6.74 -3.24
CA GLY A 217 -21.09 7.47 -4.31
C GLY A 217 -20.18 8.24 -5.28
N LEU A 218 -18.86 8.24 -5.05
CA LEU A 218 -17.87 8.82 -5.96
C LEU A 218 -17.13 7.73 -6.77
N PRO A 219 -16.55 8.05 -7.94
CA PRO A 219 -15.77 7.08 -8.73
C PRO A 219 -14.55 6.50 -8.01
N THR A 220 -14.04 7.19 -7.00
CA THR A 220 -12.89 6.77 -6.19
C THR A 220 -13.28 5.90 -4.99
N TRP A 221 -14.58 5.64 -4.79
CA TRP A 221 -15.06 4.79 -3.70
C TRP A 221 -14.43 3.41 -3.72
N CYS A 222 -13.85 3.02 -2.58
CA CYS A 222 -13.21 1.72 -2.42
C CYS A 222 -12.13 1.42 -3.48
N THR A 223 -11.44 2.45 -3.97
CA THR A 223 -10.22 2.34 -4.78
C THR A 223 -9.01 2.74 -3.93
N SER A 224 -7.79 2.55 -4.43
CA SER A 224 -6.57 3.11 -3.82
C SER A 224 -6.57 4.64 -3.68
N GLN A 225 -7.52 5.34 -4.31
CA GLN A 225 -7.76 6.77 -4.17
C GLN A 225 -8.88 7.13 -3.17
N ASP A 226 -9.45 6.14 -2.47
CA ASP A 226 -10.36 6.39 -1.36
C ASP A 226 -9.64 7.17 -0.25
N ARG A 227 -10.33 8.11 0.43
CA ARG A 227 -9.73 8.86 1.56
C ARG A 227 -9.24 7.91 2.66
N TYR A 228 -9.89 6.75 2.80
CA TYR A 228 -9.52 5.72 3.76
C TYR A 228 -8.58 4.65 3.20
N ALA A 229 -8.06 4.83 1.99
CA ALA A 229 -7.07 3.94 1.41
C ALA A 229 -5.64 4.22 1.90
N ARG A 230 -4.78 3.21 1.73
CA ARG A 230 -3.38 3.21 2.14
C ARG A 230 -3.25 3.30 3.67
N ASN A 231 -2.01 3.23 4.15
CA ASN A 231 -1.70 3.14 5.57
C ASN A 231 -2.29 4.29 6.41
N GLN A 232 -2.01 5.55 6.04
CA GLN A 232 -2.58 6.70 6.74
C GLN A 232 -4.11 6.79 6.63
N GLY A 233 -4.70 6.38 5.49
CA GLY A 233 -6.15 6.37 5.31
C GLY A 233 -6.84 5.33 6.19
N ALA A 234 -6.24 4.16 6.39
CA ALA A 234 -6.76 3.14 7.30
C ALA A 234 -6.73 3.60 8.76
N LEU A 235 -5.66 4.28 9.20
CA LEU A 235 -5.62 4.92 10.53
C LEU A 235 -6.69 6.00 10.66
N ARG A 236 -6.87 6.83 9.62
CA ARG A 236 -7.89 7.87 9.56
C ARG A 236 -9.30 7.31 9.69
N CYS A 237 -9.59 6.22 8.97
CA CYS A 237 -10.85 5.49 9.06
C CYS A 237 -11.14 5.07 10.50
N LEU A 238 -10.18 4.42 11.17
CA LEU A 238 -10.34 3.99 12.56
C LEU A 238 -10.62 5.19 13.48
N ARG A 239 -9.85 6.27 13.31
CA ARG A 239 -9.95 7.47 14.13
C ARG A 239 -11.29 8.20 13.96
N GLU A 240 -11.66 8.56 12.73
CA GLU A 240 -12.86 9.37 12.46
C GLU A 240 -14.14 8.69 12.96
N TYR A 241 -14.24 7.35 12.85
CA TYR A 241 -15.38 6.61 13.40
C TYR A 241 -15.33 6.44 14.92
N THR A 242 -14.14 6.28 15.51
CA THR A 242 -13.98 6.15 16.96
C THR A 242 -14.31 7.47 17.67
N GLU A 243 -13.87 8.60 17.11
CA GLU A 243 -14.14 9.95 17.64
C GLU A 243 -15.59 10.41 17.41
N ASN A 244 -16.29 9.87 16.40
CA ASN A 244 -17.68 10.20 16.14
C ASN A 244 -18.63 9.40 17.05
N ILE A 245 -19.09 10.00 18.15
CA ILE A 245 -19.96 9.35 19.13
C ILE A 245 -21.33 8.92 18.57
N GLU A 246 -21.82 9.61 17.54
CA GLU A 246 -23.12 9.35 16.91
C GLU A 246 -23.06 8.23 15.87
N SER A 247 -21.86 7.85 15.43
CA SER A 247 -21.73 6.80 14.42
C SER A 247 -22.17 5.45 14.98
N THR A 248 -23.05 4.77 14.24
CA THR A 248 -23.45 3.40 14.52
C THR A 248 -22.40 2.38 14.08
N VAL A 249 -21.45 2.82 13.25
CA VAL A 249 -20.33 2.02 12.75
C VAL A 249 -19.11 2.26 13.64
N LYS A 250 -18.50 1.18 14.13
CA LYS A 250 -17.35 1.25 15.05
C LYS A 250 -16.24 0.29 14.63
N PRO A 251 -15.42 0.67 13.62
CA PRO A 251 -14.25 -0.13 13.26
C PRO A 251 -13.37 -0.30 14.48
N VAL A 252 -12.98 -1.54 14.72
CA VAL A 252 -12.24 -1.89 15.94
C VAL A 252 -10.73 -1.95 15.72
N ALA A 253 -10.32 -2.02 14.45
CA ALA A 253 -8.92 -2.18 14.08
C ALA A 253 -8.59 -1.51 12.73
N ALA A 254 -7.35 -1.06 12.60
CA ALA A 254 -6.72 -0.62 11.36
C ALA A 254 -5.57 -1.56 10.99
N PHE A 255 -5.54 -2.07 9.76
CA PHE A 255 -4.51 -2.97 9.27
C PHE A 255 -3.53 -2.17 8.42
N VAL A 256 -2.32 -1.96 8.94
CA VAL A 256 -1.32 -1.01 8.40
C VAL A 256 0.09 -1.56 8.51
N ARG A 257 1.04 -0.87 7.89
CA ARG A 257 2.46 -1.21 7.94
C ARG A 257 2.99 -0.91 9.34
N ALA A 258 4.00 -1.66 9.76
CA ALA A 258 4.70 -1.39 11.01
C ALA A 258 5.23 0.05 11.05
N ASN A 259 5.30 0.59 12.28
CA ASN A 259 5.72 1.95 12.56
C ASN A 259 4.80 3.06 11.99
N GLU A 260 3.73 2.72 11.27
CA GLU A 260 2.85 3.73 10.67
C GLU A 260 2.25 4.66 11.72
N ILE A 261 1.84 4.14 12.87
CA ILE A 261 1.29 4.97 13.95
C ILE A 261 2.29 6.01 14.48
N ASN A 262 3.59 5.66 14.52
CA ASN A 262 4.63 6.60 14.93
C ASN A 262 4.91 7.64 13.84
N LEU A 263 4.86 7.24 12.57
CA LEU A 263 4.99 8.17 11.43
C LEU A 263 3.82 9.15 11.38
N ALA A 264 2.60 8.66 11.66
CA ALA A 264 1.37 9.44 11.67
C ALA A 264 1.18 10.25 12.97
N ALA A 265 2.03 10.08 13.99
CA ALA A 265 1.90 10.78 15.26
C ALA A 265 1.92 12.31 15.11
N ALA A 266 2.75 12.81 14.20
CA ALA A 266 2.83 14.24 13.88
C ALA A 266 1.61 14.75 13.07
N ASP A 267 0.85 13.85 12.46
CA ASP A 267 -0.31 14.13 11.61
C ASP A 267 -1.64 13.98 12.38
N GLY A 268 -1.58 14.05 13.72
CA GLY A 268 -2.75 13.97 14.59
C GLY A 268 -3.19 12.56 14.97
N PHE A 269 -2.28 11.58 14.95
CA PHE A 269 -2.55 10.22 15.43
C PHE A 269 -1.73 9.91 16.69
N PRO A 270 -2.06 10.51 17.84
CA PRO A 270 -1.26 10.37 19.06
C PRO A 270 -1.16 8.89 19.45
N THR A 271 0.07 8.40 19.60
CA THR A 271 0.34 6.98 19.84
C THR A 271 -0.29 6.45 21.12
N ALA A 272 -0.52 7.33 22.11
CA ALA A 272 -1.17 6.99 23.39
C ALA A 272 -2.63 6.52 23.23
N ASP A 273 -3.29 6.90 22.14
CA ASP A 273 -4.70 6.54 21.90
C ASP A 273 -4.85 5.16 21.26
N TYR A 274 -3.74 4.50 20.96
CA TYR A 274 -3.70 3.25 20.22
C TYR A 274 -2.76 2.22 20.85
N LYS A 275 -2.98 0.95 20.51
CA LYS A 275 -2.05 -0.14 20.82
C LYS A 275 -2.00 -1.16 19.68
N LEU A 276 -0.95 -1.96 19.68
CA LEU A 276 -0.79 -3.08 18.75
C LEU A 276 -1.64 -4.27 19.20
N LEU A 277 -2.29 -4.92 18.25
CA LEU A 277 -2.94 -6.21 18.42
C LEU A 277 -1.96 -7.31 18.04
N CYS A 278 -1.41 -7.98 19.05
CA CYS A 278 -0.46 -9.07 18.86
C CYS A 278 -1.18 -10.40 18.56
N PRO A 279 -0.61 -11.28 17.70
CA PRO A 279 -1.19 -12.58 17.36
C PRO A 279 -1.27 -13.55 18.55
N THR A 280 -0.44 -13.36 19.57
CA THR A 280 -0.47 -14.04 20.86
C THR A 280 -0.71 -13.02 21.97
N GLN A 281 -1.46 -13.41 23.02
CA GLN A 281 -1.53 -12.58 24.23
C GLN A 281 -0.12 -12.44 24.79
N GLN A 282 0.36 -11.20 24.89
CA GLN A 282 1.60 -10.93 25.60
C GLN A 282 1.34 -11.22 27.08
N ALA A 283 2.17 -12.07 27.69
CA ALA A 283 2.15 -12.24 29.14
C ALA A 283 2.54 -10.89 29.75
N GLU A 284 1.65 -10.31 30.56
CA GLU A 284 1.93 -9.13 31.39
C GLU A 284 3.05 -9.40 32.39
#